data_AF-A0A820PGD5-F1
#
_entry.id   AF-A0A820PGD5-F1
#
_cell.length_a   1.000
_cell.length_b   1.000
_cell.length_c   1.000
_cell.angle_alpha   90.00
_cell.angle_beta   90.00
_cell.angle_gamma   90.00
#
_symmetry.space_group_name_H-M   'P 1'
#
loop_
_entity.id
_entity.type
_entity.pdbx_description
1 polymer ?
#
loop_
_entity_poly.entity_id
_entity_poly.type
_entity_poly.pdbx_seq_one_letter_code
_entity_poly.pdbx_strand_id
1 'polypeptide(L)'
;MSTRSRQSTGSVTSKADHPSLALAESYDDEIAPLLTTIDQIRNRVSDIDATIDLPAIVVIGEQSSGKSSVLEALSGIPLPRGGQHMTTKCPLELRMRRSPTWHATLSCSGRLIR
;
A
#
# COMPACT_ATOMS: atom_id res chain seq x y z
N MET A 1 -18.72 65.15 -6.92
CA MET A 1 -17.68 64.11 -6.81
C MET A 1 -18.37 62.77 -6.80
N SER A 2 -18.21 62.00 -7.87
CA SER A 2 -19.08 60.89 -8.28
C SER A 2 -18.42 59.53 -8.04
N THR A 3 -19.30 58.54 -7.83
CA THR A 3 -19.15 57.08 -8.05
C THR A 3 -18.31 56.22 -7.09
N ARG A 4 -19.05 55.38 -6.36
CA ARG A 4 -18.72 54.05 -5.83
C ARG A 4 -18.52 53.04 -6.98
N SER A 5 -17.47 52.21 -6.92
CA SER A 5 -17.25 51.01 -7.75
C SER A 5 -16.31 50.05 -6.99
N ARG A 6 -16.79 48.86 -6.52
CA ARG A 6 -16.49 47.47 -6.99
C ARG A 6 -14.96 47.16 -7.04
N GLN A 7 -14.40 46.03 -6.59
CA GLN A 7 -14.82 44.62 -6.47
C GLN A 7 -13.69 43.85 -5.73
N SER A 8 -14.00 42.95 -4.78
CA SER A 8 -13.84 41.47 -4.82
C SER A 8 -12.44 40.87 -4.95
N THR A 9 -11.99 40.15 -3.91
CA THR A 9 -11.50 38.75 -3.91
C THR A 9 -11.61 38.28 -2.43
N GLY A 10 -12.21 37.17 -2.03
CA GLY A 10 -12.50 35.93 -2.73
C GLY A 10 -11.47 34.86 -2.34
N SER A 11 -11.53 34.34 -1.12
CA SER A 11 -11.13 32.95 -0.85
C SER A 11 -12.17 32.31 0.05
N VAL A 12 -13.34 32.06 -0.55
CA VAL A 12 -14.21 30.99 -0.08
C VAL A 12 -13.42 29.72 -0.33
N THR A 13 -12.72 29.21 0.69
CA THR A 13 -12.31 27.81 0.69
C THR A 13 -13.60 27.02 0.79
N SER A 14 -14.16 26.69 -0.39
CA SER A 14 -15.20 25.67 -0.48
C SER A 14 -14.57 24.41 0.08
N LYS A 15 -14.89 24.13 1.34
CA LYS A 15 -14.65 22.87 2.03
C LYS A 15 -15.40 21.83 1.20
N ALA A 16 -14.71 21.26 0.23
CA ALA A 16 -15.27 20.21 -0.58
C ALA A 16 -15.35 18.99 0.32
N ASP A 17 -16.57 18.59 0.66
CA ASP A 17 -16.89 17.33 1.32
C ASP A 17 -16.50 16.16 0.41
N HIS A 18 -15.19 15.90 0.31
CA HIS A 18 -14.64 14.74 -0.38
C HIS A 18 -14.11 13.79 0.70
N PRO A 19 -14.81 12.69 1.01
CA PRO A 19 -14.43 11.76 2.07
C PRO A 19 -13.05 11.12 1.85
N SER A 20 -12.54 11.13 0.61
CA SER A 20 -11.21 10.64 0.26
C SER A 20 -10.06 11.45 0.85
N LEU A 21 -10.23 12.76 1.06
CA LEU A 21 -9.20 13.62 1.66
C LEU A 21 -9.11 13.38 3.17
N ALA A 22 -10.25 13.26 3.87
CA ALA A 22 -10.27 12.96 5.30
C ALA A 22 -9.66 11.58 5.61
N LEU A 23 -9.93 10.58 4.76
CA LEU A 23 -9.29 9.26 4.86
C LEU A 23 -7.78 9.32 4.61
N ALA A 24 -7.34 10.17 3.66
CA ALA A 24 -5.92 10.37 3.38
C ALA A 24 -5.19 11.08 4.53
N GLU A 25 -5.82 12.07 5.16
CA GLU A 25 -5.27 12.80 6.32
C GLU A 25 -5.14 11.87 7.54
N SER A 26 -6.19 11.11 7.87
CA SER A 26 -6.14 10.11 8.96
C SER A 26 -5.12 8.98 8.69
N TYR A 27 -4.85 8.66 7.42
CA TYR A 27 -3.86 7.63 7.09
C TYR A 27 -2.46 7.99 7.58
N ASP A 28 -2.01 9.22 7.35
CA ASP A 28 -0.64 9.62 7.66
C ASP A 28 -0.41 9.71 9.18
N ASP A 29 -1.40 10.17 9.93
CA ASP A 29 -1.30 10.37 11.39
C ASP A 29 -1.55 9.09 12.21
N GLU A 30 -2.48 8.23 11.78
CA GLU A 30 -2.91 7.07 12.58
C GLU A 30 -2.52 5.73 11.96
N ILE A 31 -2.74 5.55 10.65
CA ILE A 31 -2.60 4.24 10.01
C ILE A 31 -1.13 3.93 9.68
N ALA A 32 -0.39 4.91 9.16
CA ALA A 32 1.00 4.73 8.75
C ALA A 32 1.92 4.35 9.93
N PRO A 33 1.80 4.95 11.14
CA PRO A 33 2.55 4.52 12.31
C PRO A 33 2.22 3.08 12.72
N LEU A 34 0.94 2.70 12.74
CA LEU A 34 0.51 1.34 13.12
C LEU A 34 1.05 0.27 12.18
N LEU A 35 0.94 0.50 10.87
CA LEU A 35 1.53 -0.38 9.86
C LEU A 35 3.05 -0.47 10.08
N THR A 36 3.72 0.62 10.44
CA THR A 36 5.18 0.63 10.70
C THR A 36 5.53 -0.22 11.91
N THR A 37 4.75 -0.15 12.98
CA THR A 37 4.91 -1.00 14.16
C THR A 37 4.73 -2.48 13.82
N ILE A 38 3.72 -2.84 13.03
CA ILE A 38 3.49 -4.22 12.59
C ILE A 38 4.71 -4.76 11.82
N ASP A 39 5.27 -3.98 10.90
CA ASP A 39 6.47 -4.37 10.15
C ASP A 39 7.70 -4.51 11.05
N GLN A 40 7.87 -3.61 12.02
CA GLN A 40 8.97 -3.70 13.00
C GLN A 40 8.88 -4.95 13.86
N ILE A 41 7.67 -5.30 14.33
CA ILE A 41 7.47 -6.53 15.10
C ILE A 41 7.75 -7.73 14.20
N ARG A 42 7.22 -7.77 12.97
CA ARG A 42 7.44 -8.88 12.02
C ARG A 42 8.93 -9.13 11.79
N ASN A 43 9.71 -8.08 11.56
CA ASN A 43 11.15 -8.19 11.30
C ASN A 43 11.95 -8.63 12.54
N ARG A 44 11.54 -8.22 13.75
CA ARG A 44 12.21 -8.65 14.99
C ARG A 44 11.86 -10.07 15.38
N VAL A 45 10.62 -10.47 15.13
CA VAL A 45 10.13 -11.81 15.46
C VAL A 45 10.65 -12.83 14.46
N SER A 46 10.92 -12.47 13.19
CA SER A 46 11.55 -13.41 12.26
C SER A 46 12.95 -13.89 12.68
N ASP A 47 13.62 -13.17 13.58
CA ASP A 47 14.95 -13.53 14.11
C ASP A 47 14.89 -14.49 15.30
N ILE A 48 13.70 -14.66 15.88
CA ILE A 48 13.45 -15.50 17.06
C ILE A 48 12.52 -16.61 16.57
N ASP A 49 12.74 -17.88 16.90
CA ASP A 49 11.82 -18.98 16.54
C ASP A 49 10.48 -18.91 17.33
N ALA A 50 9.91 -17.71 17.46
CA ALA A 50 8.65 -17.41 18.11
C ALA A 50 7.58 -17.15 17.04
N THR A 51 6.41 -17.78 17.21
CA THR A 51 5.26 -17.56 16.33
C THR A 51 4.36 -16.50 16.96
N ILE A 52 4.26 -15.33 16.33
CA ILE A 52 3.32 -14.27 16.71
C ILE A 52 2.40 -14.00 15.52
N ASP A 53 1.10 -14.06 15.78
CA ASP A 53 0.08 -13.74 14.79
C ASP A 53 -0.03 -12.22 14.64
N LEU A 54 0.44 -11.71 13.51
CA LEU A 54 0.32 -10.30 13.13
C LEU A 54 -0.80 -10.12 12.11
N PRO A 55 -1.53 -8.99 12.16
CA PRO A 55 -2.55 -8.70 11.15
C PRO A 55 -1.94 -8.68 9.75
N ALA A 56 -2.56 -9.43 8.84
CA ALA A 56 -2.15 -9.54 7.45
C ALA A 56 -3.37 -9.77 6.56
N ILE A 57 -3.30 -9.30 5.32
CA ILE A 57 -4.29 -9.61 4.29
C ILE A 57 -3.71 -10.70 3.42
N VAL A 58 -4.42 -11.82 3.30
CA VAL A 58 -4.01 -12.95 2.46
C VAL A 58 -4.90 -13.00 1.23
N VAL A 59 -4.27 -13.07 0.06
CA VAL A 59 -4.97 -13.20 -1.22
C VAL A 59 -5.05 -14.68 -1.59
N ILE A 60 -6.27 -15.23 -1.63
CA ILE A 60 -6.55 -16.64 -1.90
C ILE A 60 -7.54 -16.75 -3.06
N GLY A 61 -7.39 -17.78 -3.90
CA GLY A 61 -8.32 -18.05 -5.00
C GLY A 61 -7.77 -19.05 -6.01
N GLU A 62 -8.67 -19.63 -6.80
CA GLU A 62 -8.38 -20.64 -7.83
C GLU A 62 -7.29 -20.20 -8.83
N GLN A 63 -6.55 -21.13 -9.42
CA GLN A 63 -5.64 -20.82 -10.52
C GLN A 63 -6.36 -19.98 -11.61
N SER A 64 -5.66 -18.99 -12.18
CA SER A 64 -6.22 -18.09 -13.20
C SER A 64 -7.30 -17.10 -12.73
N SER A 65 -7.65 -17.02 -11.44
CA SER A 65 -8.64 -16.06 -10.90
C SER A 65 -8.20 -14.59 -10.89
N GLY A 66 -7.04 -14.24 -11.48
CA GLY A 66 -6.56 -12.86 -11.56
C GLY A 66 -5.86 -12.30 -10.31
N LYS A 67 -5.53 -13.13 -9.30
CA LYS A 67 -4.81 -12.69 -8.09
C LYS A 67 -3.56 -11.87 -8.40
N SER A 68 -2.70 -12.37 -9.28
CA SER A 68 -1.48 -11.68 -9.68
C SER A 68 -1.78 -10.39 -10.42
N SER A 69 -2.80 -10.37 -11.27
CA SER A 69 -3.22 -9.15 -11.99
C SER A 69 -3.72 -8.06 -11.03
N VAL A 70 -4.46 -8.41 -9.98
CA VAL A 70 -4.90 -7.46 -8.95
C VAL A 70 -3.71 -6.92 -8.17
N LEU A 71 -2.78 -7.78 -7.76
CA LEU A 71 -1.57 -7.36 -7.06
C LEU A 71 -0.68 -6.47 -7.94
N GLU A 72 -0.56 -6.76 -9.24
CA GLU A 72 0.15 -5.90 -10.21
C GLU A 72 -0.53 -4.52 -10.35
N ALA A 73 -1.86 -4.49 -10.44
CA ALA A 73 -2.62 -3.24 -10.52
C ALA A 73 -2.50 -2.39 -9.25
N LEU A 74 -2.49 -3.03 -8.07
CA LEU A 74 -2.35 -2.35 -6.78
C LEU A 74 -0.92 -1.84 -6.55
N SER A 75 0.08 -2.66 -6.82
CA SER A 75 1.49 -2.35 -6.57
C SER A 75 2.13 -1.48 -7.65
N GLY A 76 1.56 -1.49 -8.86
CA GLY A 76 2.15 -0.84 -10.04
C GLY A 76 3.43 -1.51 -10.54
N ILE A 77 3.80 -2.69 -10.01
CA ILE A 77 4.96 -3.46 -10.48
C ILE A 77 4.52 -4.75 -11.18
N PRO A 78 5.22 -5.15 -12.26
CA PRO A 78 5.00 -6.46 -12.85
C PRO A 78 5.52 -7.53 -11.88
N LEU A 79 4.67 -8.51 -11.55
CA LEU A 79 5.10 -9.64 -10.73
C LEU A 79 5.87 -10.64 -11.59
N PRO A 80 6.89 -11.31 -11.03
CA PRO A 80 7.71 -12.24 -11.80
C PRO A 80 6.86 -13.38 -12.35
N ARG A 81 6.82 -13.53 -13.68
CA ARG A 81 6.10 -14.59 -14.38
C ARG A 81 7.05 -15.69 -14.92
N GLY A 82 7.05 -16.90 -14.36
CA GLY A 82 7.75 -18.10 -14.84
C GLY A 82 6.94 -18.94 -15.84
N GLY A 83 7.08 -18.68 -17.14
CA GLY A 83 6.75 -19.64 -18.21
C GLY A 83 5.26 -20.03 -18.37
N GLN A 84 5.03 -21.08 -19.18
CA GLN A 84 3.74 -21.39 -19.82
C GLN A 84 2.65 -21.97 -18.89
N HIS A 85 2.99 -22.34 -17.65
CA HIS A 85 2.04 -22.91 -16.68
C HIS A 85 2.38 -22.40 -15.28
N MET A 86 1.87 -21.22 -14.93
CA MET A 86 2.48 -20.48 -13.85
C MET A 86 1.50 -19.97 -12.80
N THR A 87 1.72 -20.50 -11.60
CA THR A 87 1.24 -20.01 -10.32
C THR A 87 2.42 -19.39 -9.54
N THR A 88 2.12 -18.56 -8.54
CA THR A 88 3.09 -17.99 -7.61
C THR A 88 3.76 -19.13 -6.82
N LYS A 89 5.03 -19.45 -7.12
CA LYS A 89 5.76 -20.61 -6.57
C LYS A 89 6.37 -20.38 -5.18
N CYS A 90 6.50 -19.13 -4.77
CA CYS A 90 6.93 -18.74 -3.44
C CYS A 90 5.90 -17.76 -2.85
N PRO A 91 5.61 -17.82 -1.54
CA PRO A 91 4.79 -16.79 -0.91
C PRO A 91 5.35 -15.39 -1.22
N LEU A 92 4.49 -14.51 -1.73
CA LEU A 92 4.83 -13.13 -2.02
C LEU A 92 4.29 -12.26 -0.89
N GLU A 93 5.18 -11.56 -0.19
CA GLU A 93 4.80 -10.52 0.76
C GLU A 93 4.87 -9.15 0.07
N LEU A 94 3.73 -8.46 -0.02
CA LEU A 94 3.64 -7.12 -0.59
C LEU A 94 3.48 -6.09 0.54
N ARG A 95 4.51 -5.23 0.73
CA ARG A 95 4.46 -4.09 1.66
C ARG A 95 4.37 -2.80 0.87
N MET A 96 3.30 -2.05 1.04
CA MET A 96 3.05 -0.79 0.33
C MET A 96 2.97 0.37 1.32
N ARG A 97 3.63 1.49 0.98
CA ARG A 97 3.66 2.73 1.77
C ARG A 97 3.42 3.93 0.88
N ARG A 98 2.69 4.92 1.40
CA ARG A 98 2.56 6.22 0.73
C ARG A 98 3.90 6.95 0.82
N SER A 99 4.35 7.46 -0.32
CA SER A 99 5.60 8.23 -0.45
C SER A 99 5.40 9.29 -1.54
N PRO A 100 6.01 10.49 -1.42
CA PRO A 100 5.97 11.50 -2.48
C PRO A 100 6.68 11.04 -3.77
N THR A 101 7.60 10.09 -3.65
CA THR A 101 8.31 9.47 -4.77
C THR A 101 7.96 7.99 -4.88
N TRP A 102 7.78 7.52 -6.11
CA TRP A 102 7.57 6.10 -6.37
C TRP A 102 8.90 5.35 -6.31
N HIS A 103 8.94 4.27 -5.54
CA HIS A 103 10.08 3.37 -5.44
C HIS A 103 9.59 1.96 -5.11
N ALA A 104 10.21 0.95 -5.73
CA ALA A 104 9.91 -0.45 -5.49
C ALA A 104 11.20 -1.26 -5.36
N THR A 105 11.23 -2.18 -4.38
CA THR A 105 12.33 -3.11 -4.18
C THR A 105 11.77 -4.53 -4.18
N LEU A 106 12.36 -5.39 -5.02
CA LEU A 106 12.05 -6.81 -5.05
C LEU A 106 13.22 -7.56 -4.41
N SER A 107 12.97 -8.23 -3.30
CA SER A 107 13.92 -9.14 -2.64
C SER A 107 13.42 -10.58 -2.73
N CYS A 108 14.34 -11.52 -2.95
CA CYS A 108 14.05 -12.94 -2.93
C CYS A 108 14.97 -13.60 -1.91
N SER A 109 14.44 -13.94 -0.74
CA SER A 109 15.14 -14.74 0.27
C SER A 109 14.92 -16.22 -0.04
N GLY A 110 15.74 -16.77 -0.93
CA GLY A 110 15.73 -18.20 -1.23
C GLY A 110 16.20 -19.01 -0.02
N ARG A 111 15.28 -19.62 0.73
CA ARG A 111 15.61 -20.79 1.55
C ARG A 111 15.27 -22.02 0.72
N LEU A 112 16.29 -22.78 0.29
CA LEU A 112 16.08 -24.09 -0.33
C LEU A 112 15.26 -24.93 0.65
N ILE A 113 13.99 -25.17 0.34
CA ILE A 113 13.25 -26.25 0.98
C ILE A 113 13.87 -27.53 0.42
N ARG A 114 14.64 -28.20 1.26
CA ARG A 114 15.38 -29.43 0.93
C ARG A 114 14.45 -30.62 0.87
#